data_AF-A0A497MNC4-F1
#
_entry.id   AF-A0A497MNC4-F1
#
_cell.length_a   1.000
_cell.length_b   1.000
_cell.length_c   1.000
_cell.angle_alpha   90.00
_cell.angle_beta   90.00
_cell.angle_gamma   90.00
#
_symmetry.space_group_name_H-M   'P 1'
#
loop_
_entity.id
_entity.type
_entity.pdbx_description
1 polymer ?
#
loop_
_entity_poly.entity_id
_entity_poly.type
_entity_poly.pdbx_seq_one_letter_code
_entity_poly.pdbx_strand_id
1 'polypeptide(L)'
;MLPLHDLNRPLRTPHVTRILIIINVSVFLATILYAWLDVDELSFMADVYDEFAMFPREIIRGERLYTVFTSMFLHGGLLHLFGNMVFLYVFGDNVEDA
;
A
#
# COMPACT_ATOMS: atom_id res chain seq x y z
N MET A 1 -16.14 -3.25 -10.43
CA MET A 1 -15.89 -4.54 -11.12
C MET A 1 -14.65 -5.15 -10.49
N LEU A 2 -14.71 -6.42 -10.06
CA LEU A 2 -13.57 -7.13 -9.48
C LEU A 2 -12.72 -7.70 -10.63
N PRO A 3 -11.45 -7.30 -10.79
CA PRO A 3 -10.59 -7.88 -11.81
C PRO A 3 -10.11 -9.26 -11.33
N LEU A 4 -10.43 -10.30 -12.08
CA LEU A 4 -10.05 -11.69 -11.74
C LEU A 4 -8.81 -12.14 -12.51
N HIS A 5 -8.71 -11.71 -13.77
CA HIS A 5 -7.59 -11.96 -14.67
C HIS A 5 -7.68 -10.95 -15.84
N ASP A 6 -6.58 -10.77 -16.53
CA ASP A 6 -6.46 -10.02 -17.76
C ASP A 6 -6.29 -10.98 -18.97
N LEU A 7 -5.87 -10.50 -20.13
CA LEU A 7 -5.65 -11.36 -21.32
C LEU A 7 -4.18 -11.47 -21.73
N ASN A 8 -3.30 -10.68 -21.12
CA ASN A 8 -1.90 -10.68 -21.45
C ASN A 8 -1.21 -11.79 -20.66
N ARG A 9 -0.25 -12.44 -21.30
CA ARG A 9 0.59 -13.44 -20.64
C ARG A 9 1.95 -12.82 -20.40
N PRO A 10 2.42 -12.75 -19.15
CA PRO A 10 3.74 -12.21 -18.90
C PRO A 10 4.82 -13.09 -19.53
N LEU A 11 5.78 -12.45 -20.19
CA LEU A 11 6.98 -13.05 -20.79
C LEU A 11 8.09 -13.22 -19.76
N ARG A 12 8.09 -12.44 -18.67
CA ARG A 12 9.07 -12.52 -17.59
C ARG A 12 8.38 -12.72 -16.25
N THR A 13 9.16 -13.11 -15.25
CA THR A 13 8.66 -13.17 -13.87
C THR A 13 8.56 -11.74 -13.31
N PRO A 14 7.37 -11.30 -12.86
CA PRO A 14 7.16 -9.93 -12.41
C PRO A 14 7.69 -9.75 -10.97
N HIS A 15 8.99 -9.47 -10.86
CA HIS A 15 9.69 -9.34 -9.59
C HIS A 15 9.29 -8.07 -8.83
N VAL A 16 9.20 -6.93 -9.52
CA VAL A 16 8.82 -5.64 -8.92
C VAL A 16 7.40 -5.71 -8.38
N THR A 17 6.48 -6.26 -9.17
CA THR A 17 5.08 -6.46 -8.76
C THR A 17 4.99 -7.32 -7.50
N ARG A 18 5.71 -8.46 -7.46
CA ARG A 18 5.75 -9.32 -6.27
C ARG A 18 6.37 -8.63 -5.06
N ILE A 19 7.44 -7.86 -5.25
CA ILE A 19 8.09 -7.10 -4.17
C ILE A 19 7.12 -6.04 -3.62
N LEU A 20 6.44 -5.29 -4.49
CA LEU A 20 5.44 -4.30 -4.07
C LEU A 20 4.29 -4.96 -3.31
N ILE A 21 3.78 -6.10 -3.75
CA ILE A 21 2.76 -6.85 -3.00
C ILE A 21 3.27 -7.23 -1.60
N ILE A 22 4.48 -7.81 -1.52
CA ILE A 22 5.08 -8.22 -0.25
C ILE A 22 5.22 -7.02 0.68
N ILE A 23 5.77 -5.91 0.21
CA ILE A 23 5.97 -4.70 1.02
C ILE A 23 4.63 -4.17 1.55
N ASN A 24 3.61 -4.05 0.68
CA ASN A 24 2.29 -3.55 1.08
C ASN A 24 1.63 -4.43 2.15
N VAL A 25 1.70 -5.75 1.97
CA VAL A 25 1.17 -6.71 2.95
C VAL A 25 1.98 -6.65 4.26
N SER A 26 3.30 -6.58 4.20
CA SER A 26 4.16 -6.49 5.39
C SER A 26 3.91 -5.22 6.19
N VAL A 27 3.80 -4.06 5.54
CA VAL A 27 3.49 -2.78 6.20
C VAL A 27 2.13 -2.86 6.89
N PHE A 28 1.10 -3.38 6.20
CA PHE A 28 -0.22 -3.52 6.80
C PHE A 28 -0.23 -4.49 7.99
N LEU A 29 0.42 -5.66 7.86
CA LEU A 29 0.55 -6.61 8.97
C LEU A 29 1.31 -6.01 10.16
N ALA A 30 2.38 -5.24 9.91
CA ALA A 30 3.10 -4.54 10.96
C ALA A 30 2.20 -3.54 11.70
N THR A 31 1.37 -2.77 10.96
CA THR A 31 0.43 -1.82 11.58
C THR A 31 -0.61 -2.52 12.45
N ILE A 32 -1.19 -3.63 11.99
CA ILE A 32 -2.14 -4.41 12.81
C ILE A 32 -1.46 -5.07 14.00
N LEU A 33 -0.28 -5.67 13.81
CA LEU A 33 0.44 -6.35 14.88
C LEU A 33 0.82 -5.37 16.00
N TYR A 34 1.31 -4.18 15.66
CA TYR A 34 1.64 -3.17 16.64
C TYR A 34 0.40 -2.63 17.36
N ALA A 35 -0.66 -2.32 16.62
CA ALA A 35 -1.94 -1.94 17.21
C ALA A 35 -2.49 -2.98 18.20
N TRP A 36 -2.25 -4.27 17.92
CA TRP A 36 -2.66 -5.36 18.81
C TRP A 36 -1.77 -5.54 20.05
N LEU A 37 -0.50 -5.14 19.96
CA LEU A 37 0.48 -5.25 21.06
C LEU A 37 0.47 -4.03 22.00
N ASP A 38 -0.02 -2.88 21.54
CA ASP A 38 -0.10 -1.65 22.32
C ASP A 38 -1.41 -1.55 23.13
N VAL A 39 -1.36 -0.86 24.26
CA VAL A 39 -2.50 -0.75 25.20
C VAL A 39 -3.48 0.35 24.77
N ASP A 40 -3.08 1.22 23.82
CA ASP A 40 -3.90 2.29 23.25
C ASP A 40 -3.88 2.25 21.71
N GLU A 41 -4.63 1.30 21.15
CA GLU A 41 -4.80 1.04 19.71
C GLU A 41 -5.10 2.31 18.89
N LEU A 42 -5.88 3.24 19.46
CA LEU A 42 -6.34 4.44 18.77
C LEU A 42 -5.22 5.47 18.59
N SER A 43 -4.37 5.61 19.60
CA SER A 43 -3.26 6.58 19.59
C SER A 43 -2.19 6.20 18.57
N PHE A 44 -1.83 4.92 18.46
CA PHE A 44 -0.81 4.49 17.51
C PHE A 44 -1.27 4.57 16.04
N MET A 45 -2.51 4.17 15.75
CA MET A 45 -3.05 4.37 14.40
C MET A 45 -3.02 5.86 14.06
N ALA A 46 -3.44 6.75 14.96
CA ALA A 46 -3.34 8.18 14.76
C ALA A 46 -1.88 8.61 14.46
N ASP A 47 -0.89 8.12 15.19
CA ASP A 47 0.52 8.45 14.96
C ASP A 47 1.05 7.97 13.60
N VAL A 48 0.71 6.75 13.17
CA VAL A 48 1.13 6.22 11.85
C VAL A 48 0.50 7.03 10.72
N TYR A 49 -0.78 7.36 10.84
CA TYR A 49 -1.47 8.17 9.83
C TYR A 49 -0.96 9.61 9.84
N ASP A 50 -0.78 10.20 11.02
CA ASP A 50 -0.22 11.53 11.13
C ASP A 50 1.20 11.57 10.57
N GLU A 51 2.02 10.54 10.76
CA GLU A 51 3.41 10.51 10.29
C GLU A 51 3.57 10.23 8.79
N PHE A 52 2.80 9.28 8.25
CA PHE A 52 3.06 8.70 6.93
C PHE A 52 1.97 8.94 5.90
N ALA A 53 0.77 9.42 6.30
CA ALA A 53 -0.29 9.75 5.35
C ALA A 53 -0.05 11.10 4.67
N MET A 54 -0.44 11.19 3.41
CA MET A 54 -0.29 12.40 2.63
C MET A 54 -1.49 13.34 2.86
N PHE A 55 -1.21 14.53 3.40
CA PHE A 55 -2.19 15.61 3.47
C PHE A 55 -1.87 16.68 2.41
N PRO A 56 -2.79 16.99 1.48
CA PRO A 56 -2.54 17.95 0.40
C PRO A 56 -2.06 19.34 0.88
N ARG A 57 -2.54 19.78 2.04
CA ARG A 57 -2.15 21.06 2.65
C ARG A 57 -0.65 21.14 2.98
N GLU A 58 -0.05 20.03 3.38
CA GLU A 58 1.37 19.94 3.75
C GLU A 58 2.23 19.92 2.47
N ILE A 59 1.81 19.14 1.47
CA ILE A 59 2.50 19.08 0.17
C ILE A 59 2.53 20.43 -0.53
N ILE A 60 1.41 21.16 -0.57
CA ILE A 60 1.33 22.48 -1.22
C ILE A 60 2.25 23.50 -0.53
N ARG A 61 2.51 23.34 0.77
CA ARG A 61 3.41 24.20 1.55
C ARG A 61 4.88 23.78 1.44
N GLY A 62 5.19 22.69 0.74
CA GLY A 62 6.54 22.14 0.67
C GLY A 62 6.94 21.35 1.92
N GLU A 63 5.98 21.02 2.78
CA GLU A 63 6.19 20.28 4.01
C GLU A 63 5.96 18.79 3.76
N ARG A 64 6.74 17.94 4.45
CA ARG A 64 6.51 16.49 4.54
C ARG A 64 6.34 15.79 3.19
N LEU A 65 7.13 16.21 2.20
CA LEU A 65 7.07 15.71 0.82
C LEU A 65 7.31 14.19 0.70
N TYR A 66 7.97 13.58 1.69
CA TYR A 66 8.14 12.12 1.76
C TYR A 66 6.80 11.38 1.84
N THR A 67 5.74 12.02 2.34
CA THR A 67 4.41 11.42 2.46
C THR A 67 3.78 11.08 1.12
N VAL A 68 4.19 11.74 0.03
CA VAL A 68 3.79 11.38 -1.36
C VAL A 68 4.17 9.94 -1.69
N PHE A 69 5.31 9.48 -1.17
CA PHE A 69 5.79 8.12 -1.38
C PHE A 69 5.30 7.17 -0.29
N THR A 70 5.40 7.55 0.99
CA THR A 70 5.01 6.64 2.09
C THR A 70 3.52 6.34 2.08
N SER A 71 2.67 7.28 1.65
CA SER A 71 1.23 7.05 1.57
C SER A 71 0.85 5.96 0.56
N MET A 72 1.71 5.65 -0.42
CA MET A 72 1.46 4.57 -1.38
C MET A 72 1.41 3.18 -0.74
N PHE A 73 1.94 3.03 0.49
CA PHE A 73 1.99 1.76 1.21
C PHE A 73 0.98 1.66 2.37
N LEU A 74 0.28 2.76 2.68
CA LEU A 74 -0.71 2.79 3.76
C LEU A 74 -2.09 2.34 3.28
N HIS A 75 -2.77 1.55 4.10
CA HIS A 75 -4.08 1.02 3.78
C HIS A 75 -5.06 1.18 4.95
N GLY A 76 -6.19 1.83 4.70
CA GLY A 76 -7.29 2.06 5.65
C GLY A 76 -8.07 0.82 6.12
N GLY A 77 -7.67 -0.39 5.72
CA GLY A 77 -8.33 -1.63 6.16
C GLY A 77 -8.14 -2.80 5.20
N LEU A 78 -8.59 -3.97 5.64
CA LEU A 78 -8.42 -5.25 4.92
C LEU A 78 -9.01 -5.22 3.51
N LEU A 79 -10.22 -4.70 3.34
CA LEU A 79 -10.87 -4.63 2.02
C LEU A 79 -10.11 -3.69 1.07
N HIS A 80 -9.58 -2.58 1.58
CA HIS A 80 -8.79 -1.64 0.79
C HIS A 80 -7.47 -2.27 0.34
N LEU A 81 -6.76 -2.95 1.25
CA LEU A 81 -5.55 -3.71 0.89
C LEU A 81 -5.84 -4.79 -0.14
N PHE A 82 -6.86 -5.62 0.13
CA PHE A 82 -7.22 -6.72 -0.76
C PHE A 82 -7.53 -6.22 -2.18
N GLY A 83 -8.34 -5.17 -2.30
CA GLY A 83 -8.65 -4.57 -3.59
C GLY A 83 -7.39 -4.12 -4.34
N ASN A 84 -6.50 -3.38 -3.69
CA ASN A 84 -5.27 -2.90 -4.31
C ASN A 84 -4.33 -4.06 -4.72
N MET A 85 -4.19 -5.09 -3.88
CA MET A 85 -3.33 -6.23 -4.19
C MET A 85 -3.89 -7.06 -5.36
N VAL A 86 -5.21 -7.21 -5.47
CA VAL A 86 -5.84 -7.85 -6.64
C VAL A 86 -5.56 -7.04 -7.91
N PHE A 87 -5.70 -5.70 -7.87
CA PHE A 87 -5.36 -4.86 -9.01
C PHE A 87 -3.88 -4.95 -9.40
N LEU A 88 -2.98 -4.86 -8.41
CA LEU A 88 -1.54 -4.95 -8.64
C LEU A 88 -1.14 -6.32 -9.17
N TYR A 89 -1.76 -7.40 -8.70
CA TYR A 89 -1.52 -8.76 -9.19
C TYR A 89 -2.01 -8.98 -10.62
N VAL A 90 -3.18 -8.44 -10.99
CA VAL A 90 -3.80 -8.66 -12.30
C VAL A 90 -3.19 -7.77 -13.39
N PHE A 91 -2.68 -6.59 -13.04
CA PHE A 91 -2.21 -5.61 -14.03
C PHE A 91 -0.73 -5.23 -13.89
N GLY A 92 -0.10 -5.51 -12.75
CA GLY A 92 1.28 -5.07 -12.49
C GLY A 92 2.30 -5.77 -13.37
N ASP A 93 2.09 -7.05 -13.66
CA ASP A 93 2.96 -7.83 -14.54
C ASP A 93 3.00 -7.28 -15.97
N ASN A 94 1.87 -6.85 -16.50
CA ASN A 94 1.78 -6.20 -17.81
C ASN A 94 2.58 -4.91 -17.91
N VAL A 95 2.58 -4.12 -16.83
CA VAL A 95 3.35 -2.87 -16.76
C VAL A 95 4.84 -3.16 -16.60
N GLU A 96 5.18 -4.20 -15.84
CA GLU A 96 6.57 -4.61 -15.62
C GLU A 96 7.22 -5.25 -16.85
N ASP A 97 6.42 -5.89 -17.70
CA ASP A 97 6.88 -6.56 -18.92
C ASP A 97 6.98 -5.65 -20.16
N ALA A 98 6.38 -4.46 -20.12
CA ALA A 98 6.37 -3.47 -21.21
C ALA A 98 7.74 -2.81 -21.44
#